data_AF-A0A7S4CIH0-F1
#
_entry.id   AF-A0A7S4CIH0-F1
#
_cell.length_a   1.000
_cell.length_b   1.000
_cell.length_c   1.000
_cell.angle_alpha   90.00
_cell.angle_beta   90.00
_cell.angle_gamma   90.00
#
_symmetry.space_group_name_H-M   'P 1'
#
loop_
_entity.id
_entity.type
_entity.pdbx_description
1 polymer ?
#
loop_
_entity_poly.entity_id
_entity_poly.type
_entity_poly.pdbx_seq_one_letter_code
_entity_poly.pdbx_strand_id
1 'polypeptide(L)'
;CCPFGTRCQDHGEDYNTQTDCIAEEKVVQSGLQICKLGPPLPPDTTLPSCLVLGDSISIGYTPFLKEQLSAVCQVQHSPWDVRDGGACDTAYGLQCLRSFLTSPSGAPLHPDLIVFNFGMHDGPSSNETVPGQNGNASVYLPQLSKITAELQRTGARLLFVLTTPFLCSAQKDAV
;
A
#
# COMPACT_ATOMS: atom_id res chain seq x y z
N CYS A 1 -10.62 7.04 -45.28
CA CYS A 1 -10.41 6.08 -44.18
C CYS A 1 -9.20 6.52 -43.39
N CYS A 2 -9.33 6.66 -42.07
CA CYS A 2 -8.22 7.05 -41.22
C CYS A 2 -7.27 5.88 -40.91
N PRO A 3 -5.96 6.15 -40.69
CA PRO A 3 -4.98 5.12 -40.37
C PRO A 3 -5.29 4.45 -39.02
N PHE A 4 -4.73 3.26 -38.80
CA PHE A 4 -4.91 2.48 -37.57
C PHE A 4 -4.55 3.30 -36.32
N GLY A 5 -5.46 3.35 -35.33
CA GLY A 5 -5.30 4.14 -34.10
C GLY A 5 -5.79 5.59 -34.18
N THR A 6 -6.56 5.94 -35.22
CA THR A 6 -7.20 7.25 -35.39
C THR A 6 -8.66 7.09 -35.77
N ARG A 7 -9.50 8.07 -35.43
CA ARG A 7 -10.92 8.12 -35.79
C ARG A 7 -11.20 9.30 -36.71
N CYS A 8 -12.18 9.15 -37.61
CA CYS A 8 -12.70 10.26 -38.39
C CYS A 8 -13.44 11.24 -37.47
N GLN A 9 -13.19 12.52 -37.63
CA GLN A 9 -13.99 13.59 -37.05
C GLN A 9 -14.35 14.60 -38.13
N ASP A 10 -15.64 14.76 -38.36
CA ASP A 10 -16.16 15.71 -39.33
C ASP A 10 -16.36 17.08 -38.67
N HIS A 11 -15.98 18.14 -39.40
CA HIS A 11 -16.24 19.53 -39.01
C HIS A 11 -16.73 20.32 -40.21
N GLY A 12 -17.65 21.27 -39.97
CA GLY A 12 -18.31 22.07 -41.00
C GLY A 12 -19.82 21.83 -41.05
N GLU A 13 -20.50 22.57 -41.92
CA GLU A 13 -21.95 22.46 -42.14
C GLU A 13 -22.25 22.23 -43.63
N ASP A 14 -23.29 21.44 -43.91
CA ASP A 14 -23.76 21.08 -45.24
C ASP A 14 -22.66 20.55 -46.18
N TYR A 15 -22.53 21.16 -47.36
CA TYR A 15 -21.62 20.77 -48.43
C TYR A 15 -20.14 21.13 -48.16
N ASN A 16 -19.85 21.80 -47.05
CA ASN A 16 -18.49 22.14 -46.62
C ASN A 16 -17.97 21.22 -45.50
N THR A 17 -18.53 20.02 -45.35
CA THR A 17 -18.05 19.05 -44.36
C THR A 17 -16.65 18.57 -44.72
N GLN A 18 -15.69 18.82 -43.83
CA GLN A 18 -14.33 18.34 -43.92
C GLN A 18 -14.10 17.25 -42.88
N THR A 19 -13.56 16.11 -43.30
CA THR A 19 -13.24 14.99 -42.42
C THR A 19 -11.75 14.98 -42.09
N ASP A 20 -11.43 15.13 -40.81
CA ASP A 20 -10.06 15.00 -40.30
C ASP A 20 -9.88 13.66 -39.57
N CYS A 21 -8.65 13.15 -39.58
CA CYS A 21 -8.27 11.98 -38.80
C CYS A 21 -7.64 12.44 -37.48
N ILE A 22 -8.36 12.26 -36.38
CA ILE A 22 -7.87 12.62 -35.05
C ILE A 22 -7.38 11.39 -34.30
N ALA A 23 -6.42 11.58 -33.39
CA ALA A 23 -5.99 10.53 -32.48
C ALA A 23 -7.18 9.99 -31.68
N GLU A 24 -7.32 8.68 -31.62
CA GLU A 24 -8.30 8.06 -30.74
C GLU A 24 -7.80 8.18 -29.30
N GLU A 25 -8.60 8.79 -28.40
CA GLU A 25 -8.27 8.81 -26.99
C GLU A 25 -8.18 7.37 -26.50
N LYS A 26 -6.97 6.93 -26.14
CA LYS A 26 -6.82 5.66 -25.45
C LYS A 26 -7.58 5.77 -24.15
N VAL A 27 -8.68 5.03 -24.03
CA VAL A 27 -9.31 4.78 -22.73
C VAL A 27 -8.31 3.94 -21.94
N VAL A 28 -7.41 4.61 -21.21
CA VAL A 28 -6.51 3.95 -20.28
C VAL A 28 -7.37 3.54 -19.09
N GLN A 29 -7.92 2.33 -19.14
CA GLN A 29 -8.36 1.65 -17.93
C GLN A 29 -7.11 1.25 -17.15
N SER A 30 -6.72 2.06 -16.18
CA SER A 30 -5.68 1.66 -15.24
C SER A 30 -6.22 0.52 -14.38
N GLY A 31 -5.70 -0.69 -14.57
CA GLY A 31 -5.99 -1.80 -13.67
C GLY A 31 -5.47 -1.49 -12.27
N LEU A 32 -6.23 -1.85 -11.24
CA LEU A 32 -5.76 -1.78 -9.86
C LEU A 32 -4.64 -2.79 -9.63
N GLN A 33 -3.68 -2.44 -8.78
CA GLN A 33 -2.62 -3.37 -8.38
C GLN A 33 -3.21 -4.59 -7.67
N ILE A 34 -2.69 -5.79 -7.97
CA ILE A 34 -3.13 -7.04 -7.36
C ILE A 34 -2.73 -7.07 -5.87
N CYS A 35 -3.67 -7.49 -5.01
CA CYS A 35 -3.43 -7.60 -3.58
C CYS A 35 -2.54 -8.79 -3.24
N LYS A 36 -1.50 -8.54 -2.44
CA LYS A 36 -0.70 -9.59 -1.82
C LYS A 36 -1.51 -10.31 -0.75
N LEU A 37 -1.17 -11.57 -0.51
CA LEU A 37 -1.81 -12.41 0.51
C LEU A 37 -1.29 -12.05 1.90
N GLY A 38 -2.08 -12.41 2.93
CA GLY A 38 -1.64 -12.33 4.31
C GLY A 38 -0.52 -13.33 4.66
N PRO A 39 -0.17 -13.46 5.94
CA PRO A 39 0.98 -14.21 6.40
C PRO A 39 0.82 -15.72 6.14
N PRO A 40 1.91 -16.45 5.90
CA PRO A 40 1.83 -17.81 5.37
C PRO A 40 1.66 -18.90 6.43
N LEU A 41 1.97 -18.63 7.71
CA LEU A 41 1.96 -19.66 8.74
C LEU A 41 0.60 -19.72 9.43
N PRO A 42 0.12 -20.93 9.75
CA PRO A 42 -1.05 -21.07 10.61
C PRO A 42 -0.78 -20.46 12.00
N PRO A 43 -1.83 -19.99 12.70
CA PRO A 43 -1.71 -19.52 14.07
C PRO A 43 -1.11 -20.60 14.98
N ASP A 44 -0.21 -20.18 15.87
CA ASP A 44 0.24 -21.02 16.98
C ASP A 44 -0.91 -21.27 17.96
N THR A 45 -0.97 -22.46 18.56
CA THR A 45 -2.04 -22.84 19.49
C THR A 45 -1.71 -22.54 20.94
N THR A 46 -0.47 -22.17 21.23
CA THR A 46 0.06 -21.96 22.59
C THR A 46 0.51 -20.52 22.82
N LEU A 47 1.00 -19.85 21.79
CA LEU A 47 1.47 -18.47 21.84
C LEU A 47 0.44 -17.51 21.21
N PRO A 48 0.30 -16.29 21.76
CA PRO A 48 -0.43 -15.22 21.11
C PRO A 48 0.04 -14.95 19.68
N SER A 49 -0.85 -14.47 18.83
CA SER A 49 -0.54 -14.10 17.44
C SER A 49 -0.19 -12.60 17.35
N CYS A 50 1.04 -12.31 16.91
CA CYS A 50 1.55 -10.95 16.70
C CYS A 50 1.71 -10.70 15.20
N LEU A 51 0.94 -9.76 14.66
CA LEU A 51 1.01 -9.39 13.24
C LEU A 51 1.76 -8.08 13.04
N VAL A 52 2.81 -8.10 12.22
CA VAL A 52 3.48 -6.90 11.72
C VAL A 52 2.89 -6.54 10.36
N LEU A 53 2.20 -5.41 10.26
CA LEU A 53 1.59 -4.92 9.03
C LEU A 53 2.33 -3.68 8.51
N GLY A 54 2.97 -3.76 7.36
CA GLY A 54 3.65 -2.59 6.78
C GLY A 54 4.38 -2.86 5.48
N ASP A 55 5.19 -1.90 5.06
CA ASP A 55 5.94 -1.90 3.81
C ASP A 55 7.23 -2.75 3.86
N SER A 56 8.16 -2.51 2.93
CA SER A 56 9.43 -3.22 2.87
C SER A 56 10.35 -2.98 4.08
N ILE A 57 10.23 -1.86 4.79
CA ILE A 57 11.00 -1.61 6.01
C ILE A 57 10.58 -2.60 7.10
N SER A 58 9.28 -2.89 7.20
CA SER A 58 8.77 -3.84 8.18
C SER A 58 9.12 -5.29 7.85
N ILE A 59 9.31 -5.64 6.57
CA ILE A 59 9.92 -6.93 6.19
C ILE A 59 11.32 -7.02 6.79
N GLY A 60 12.11 -5.94 6.70
CA GLY A 60 13.49 -5.90 7.18
C GLY A 60 13.66 -6.13 8.69
N TYR A 61 12.78 -5.55 9.52
CA TYR A 61 12.90 -5.71 10.98
C TYR A 61 12.11 -6.90 11.55
N THR A 62 11.15 -7.49 10.81
CA THR A 62 10.34 -8.62 11.33
C THR A 62 11.17 -9.82 11.79
N PRO A 63 12.23 -10.26 11.10
CA PRO A 63 13.05 -11.39 11.56
C PRO A 63 13.63 -11.18 12.95
N PHE A 64 14.06 -9.97 13.28
CA PHE A 64 14.59 -9.63 14.60
C PHE A 64 13.50 -9.64 15.67
N LEU A 65 12.30 -9.14 15.37
CA LEU A 65 11.15 -9.25 16.28
C LEU A 65 10.78 -10.72 16.53
N LYS A 66 10.78 -11.55 15.48
CA LYS A 66 10.48 -12.98 15.60
C LYS A 66 11.49 -13.71 16.48
N GLU A 67 12.77 -13.38 16.37
CA GLU A 67 13.81 -13.95 17.22
C GLU A 67 13.64 -13.52 18.68
N GLN A 68 13.55 -12.20 18.91
CA GLN A 68 13.48 -11.62 20.26
C GLN A 68 12.19 -11.97 21.01
N LEU A 69 11.08 -12.16 20.31
CA LEU A 69 9.76 -12.43 20.88
C LEU A 69 9.33 -13.90 20.73
N SER A 70 10.24 -14.80 20.33
CA SER A 70 9.93 -16.22 20.07
C SER A 70 9.27 -16.95 21.25
N ALA A 71 9.55 -16.55 22.49
CA ALA A 71 8.94 -17.10 23.70
C ALA A 71 7.66 -16.36 24.14
N VAL A 72 7.29 -15.25 23.48
CA VAL A 72 6.22 -14.35 23.89
C VAL A 72 5.03 -14.41 22.93
N CYS A 73 5.27 -14.40 21.62
CA CYS A 73 4.22 -14.51 20.61
C CYS A 73 4.75 -15.03 19.27
N GLN A 74 3.85 -15.60 18.47
CA GLN A 74 4.12 -15.95 17.09
C GLN A 74 4.09 -14.70 16.22
N VAL A 75 5.27 -14.16 15.89
CA VAL A 75 5.41 -12.99 15.01
C VAL A 75 5.33 -13.40 13.54
N GLN A 76 4.42 -12.77 12.79
CA GLN A 76 4.30 -12.90 11.33
C GLN A 76 4.20 -11.53 10.66
N HIS A 77 4.73 -11.39 9.45
CA HIS A 77 4.59 -10.18 8.64
C HIS A 77 3.44 -10.33 7.64
N SER A 78 2.69 -9.24 7.43
CA SER A 78 1.65 -9.13 6.43
C SER A 78 1.70 -7.78 5.70
N PRO A 79 1.43 -7.74 4.37
CA PRO A 79 1.25 -8.88 3.50
C PRO A 79 2.51 -9.75 3.40
N TRP A 80 2.34 -11.05 3.13
CA TRP A 80 3.47 -11.93 2.91
C TRP A 80 4.28 -11.47 1.71
N ASP A 81 5.51 -11.05 1.98
CA ASP A 81 6.48 -10.59 1.01
C ASP A 81 7.88 -10.84 1.56
N VAL A 82 8.81 -11.14 0.66
CA VAL A 82 10.22 -11.41 0.98
C VAL A 82 11.16 -10.55 0.12
N ARG A 83 10.62 -9.67 -0.73
CA ARG A 83 11.40 -8.88 -1.68
C ARG A 83 11.20 -7.39 -1.43
N ASP A 84 10.06 -6.83 -1.83
CA ASP A 84 9.86 -5.38 -1.82
C ASP A 84 8.39 -4.96 -1.92
N GLY A 85 8.09 -3.83 -1.28
CA GLY A 85 6.81 -3.13 -1.26
C GLY A 85 5.97 -3.43 -0.03
N GLY A 86 5.82 -4.70 0.37
CA GLY A 86 4.93 -5.03 1.49
C GLY A 86 3.53 -4.44 1.29
N ALA A 87 3.03 -3.69 2.28
CA ALA A 87 1.76 -2.95 2.26
C ALA A 87 1.78 -1.63 1.47
N CYS A 88 2.93 -1.21 0.94
CA CYS A 88 3.13 0.02 0.15
C CYS A 88 2.53 1.29 0.80
N ASP A 89 1.81 2.10 0.00
CA ASP A 89 1.13 3.32 0.43
C ASP A 89 -0.25 3.03 1.07
N THR A 90 -0.87 4.04 1.66
CA THR A 90 -2.20 3.90 2.28
C THR A 90 -3.32 3.61 1.27
N ALA A 91 -3.16 3.91 -0.02
CA ALA A 91 -4.16 3.62 -1.04
C ALA A 91 -4.21 2.12 -1.36
N TYR A 92 -3.06 1.52 -1.64
CA TYR A 92 -2.90 0.08 -1.81
C TYR A 92 -3.23 -0.66 -0.51
N GLY A 93 -2.73 -0.14 0.62
CA GLY A 93 -3.03 -0.64 1.94
C GLY A 93 -4.52 -0.76 2.21
N LEU A 94 -5.29 0.30 1.94
CA LEU A 94 -6.73 0.31 2.11
C LEU A 94 -7.45 -0.62 1.11
N GLN A 95 -7.02 -0.64 -0.15
CA GLN A 95 -7.58 -1.54 -1.17
C GLN A 95 -7.44 -3.02 -0.76
N CYS A 96 -6.27 -3.37 -0.21
CA CYS A 96 -5.86 -4.76 0.00
C CYS A 96 -5.92 -5.23 1.45
N LEU A 97 -6.37 -4.38 2.38
CA LEU A 97 -6.37 -4.67 3.81
C LEU A 97 -7.04 -5.99 4.16
N ARG A 98 -8.16 -6.32 3.50
CA ARG A 98 -8.85 -7.59 3.70
C ARG A 98 -7.94 -8.78 3.37
N SER A 99 -7.21 -8.72 2.26
CA SER A 99 -6.26 -9.76 1.87
C SER A 99 -5.11 -9.89 2.86
N PHE A 100 -4.62 -8.76 3.39
CA PHE A 100 -3.56 -8.75 4.41
C PHE A 100 -4.01 -9.39 5.73
N LEU A 101 -5.31 -9.32 6.02
CA LEU A 101 -5.94 -9.90 7.19
C LEU A 101 -6.59 -11.27 6.91
N THR A 102 -6.20 -11.94 5.83
CA THR A 102 -6.71 -13.26 5.44
C THR A 102 -5.56 -14.25 5.30
N SER A 103 -5.73 -15.45 5.85
CA SER A 103 -4.77 -16.54 5.71
C SER A 103 -4.74 -17.09 4.27
N PRO A 104 -3.72 -17.88 3.90
CA PRO A 104 -3.68 -18.56 2.60
C PRO A 104 -4.87 -19.49 2.35
N SER A 105 -5.57 -19.95 3.39
CA SER A 105 -6.78 -20.76 3.27
C SER A 105 -8.06 -19.95 3.04
N GLY A 106 -7.99 -18.62 3.03
CA GLY A 106 -9.14 -17.74 2.88
C GLY A 106 -9.87 -17.41 4.19
N ALA A 107 -9.35 -17.88 5.33
CA ALA A 107 -9.92 -17.58 6.64
C ALA A 107 -9.45 -16.22 7.17
N PRO A 108 -10.30 -15.42 7.82
CA PRO A 108 -9.86 -14.21 8.52
C PRO A 108 -8.79 -14.52 9.57
N LEU A 109 -7.83 -13.62 9.72
CA LEU A 109 -6.86 -13.68 10.81
C LEU A 109 -7.48 -13.10 12.10
N HIS A 110 -7.06 -13.64 13.23
CA HIS A 110 -7.42 -13.15 14.56
C HIS A 110 -6.15 -12.86 15.39
N PRO A 111 -5.39 -11.82 15.05
CA PRO A 111 -4.20 -11.44 15.80
C PRO A 111 -4.55 -10.86 17.18
N ASP A 112 -3.73 -11.12 18.19
CA ASP A 112 -3.86 -10.52 19.52
C ASP A 112 -3.23 -9.12 19.58
N LEU A 113 -2.22 -8.90 18.73
CA LEU A 113 -1.51 -7.63 18.56
C LEU A 113 -1.26 -7.39 17.07
N ILE A 114 -1.58 -6.20 16.60
CA ILE A 114 -1.19 -5.69 15.28
C ILE A 114 -0.25 -4.50 15.49
N VAL A 115 1.01 -4.68 15.07
CA VAL A 115 1.98 -3.59 14.94
C VAL A 115 1.91 -3.10 13.51
N PHE A 116 1.58 -1.84 13.27
CA PHE A 116 1.42 -1.33 11.90
C PHE A 116 2.08 0.01 11.63
N ASN A 117 2.52 0.19 10.39
CA ASN A 117 3.09 1.44 9.88
C ASN A 117 2.68 1.69 8.42
N PHE A 118 2.45 2.96 8.09
CA PHE A 118 2.28 3.49 6.73
C PHE A 118 2.87 4.90 6.67
N GLY A 119 3.53 5.25 5.57
CA GLY A 119 3.96 6.63 5.33
C GLY A 119 5.12 6.81 4.36
N MET A 120 6.03 5.83 4.24
CA MET A 120 7.21 6.00 3.37
C MET A 120 6.80 6.06 1.90
N HIS A 121 5.92 5.15 1.48
CA HIS A 121 5.41 5.07 0.11
C HIS A 121 4.34 6.13 -0.21
N ASP A 122 3.79 6.78 0.82
CA ASP A 122 2.85 7.89 0.65
C ASP A 122 3.56 9.21 0.27
N GLY A 123 4.91 9.22 0.23
CA GLY A 123 5.79 10.33 -0.17
C GLY A 123 5.52 10.93 -1.57
N PRO A 124 6.15 12.07 -1.93
CA PRO A 124 5.72 12.86 -3.08
C PRO A 124 6.16 12.22 -4.40
N SER A 125 5.30 12.29 -5.40
CA SER A 125 5.52 11.81 -6.77
C SER A 125 6.30 12.82 -7.65
N SER A 126 6.82 13.92 -7.10
CA SER A 126 7.61 14.94 -7.84
C SER A 126 8.56 15.76 -6.96
N ASN A 127 9.52 16.43 -7.61
CA ASN A 127 10.86 16.88 -7.15
C ASN A 127 10.99 17.85 -5.96
N GLU A 128 9.96 18.15 -5.18
CA GLU A 128 10.12 18.94 -3.95
C GLU A 128 9.61 18.18 -2.75
N THR A 129 10.54 17.87 -1.85
CA THR A 129 10.38 16.94 -0.73
C THR A 129 10.85 17.69 0.53
N VAL A 130 9.93 18.03 1.45
CA VAL A 130 10.26 18.61 2.77
C VAL A 130 10.37 17.46 3.79
N PRO A 131 11.52 17.24 4.44
CA PRO A 131 11.66 16.14 5.40
C PRO A 131 10.54 16.13 6.45
N GLY A 132 9.81 15.01 6.56
CA GLY A 132 8.73 14.80 7.53
C GLY A 132 7.30 15.19 7.10
N GLN A 133 7.09 15.69 5.87
CA GLN A 133 5.76 16.19 5.43
C GLN A 133 5.31 15.74 4.04
N ASN A 134 5.88 14.66 3.49
CA ASN A 134 5.59 14.35 2.09
C ASN A 134 4.60 13.21 1.91
N GLY A 135 3.63 13.53 1.06
CA GLY A 135 2.41 12.80 0.78
C GLY A 135 1.27 13.78 0.80
N ASN A 136 0.29 13.64 -0.10
CA ASN A 136 -0.87 14.51 -0.03
C ASN A 136 -1.60 14.16 1.27
N ALA A 137 -1.43 14.98 2.31
CA ALA A 137 -2.02 14.74 3.62
C ALA A 137 -3.55 14.60 3.54
N SER A 138 -4.18 15.23 2.54
CA SER A 138 -5.61 15.08 2.26
C SER A 138 -6.01 13.70 1.72
N VAL A 139 -5.04 12.88 1.29
CA VAL A 139 -5.22 11.49 0.86
C VAL A 139 -4.77 10.53 1.97
N TYR A 140 -3.56 10.73 2.50
CA TYR A 140 -2.95 9.87 3.51
C TYR A 140 -3.80 9.75 4.78
N LEU A 141 -4.17 10.88 5.40
CA LEU A 141 -4.83 10.86 6.70
C LEU A 141 -6.22 10.20 6.64
N PRO A 142 -7.09 10.51 5.66
CA PRO A 142 -8.37 9.81 5.53
C PRO A 142 -8.23 8.31 5.26
N GLN A 143 -7.22 7.89 4.48
CA GLN A 143 -6.99 6.47 4.19
C GLN A 143 -6.43 5.73 5.40
N LEU A 144 -5.43 6.29 6.09
CA LEU A 144 -4.90 5.75 7.34
C LEU A 144 -5.99 5.64 8.41
N SER A 145 -6.88 6.62 8.50
CA SER A 145 -8.02 6.59 9.43
C SER A 145 -8.96 5.42 9.13
N LYS A 146 -9.25 5.15 7.85
CA LYS A 146 -10.06 3.99 7.44
C LYS A 146 -9.35 2.67 7.73
N ILE A 147 -8.07 2.57 7.40
CA ILE A 147 -7.24 1.40 7.73
C ILE A 147 -7.29 1.14 9.24
N THR A 148 -7.05 2.17 10.05
CA THR A 148 -7.07 2.07 11.52
C THR A 148 -8.42 1.60 12.03
N ALA A 149 -9.52 2.12 11.50
CA ALA A 149 -10.87 1.69 11.87
C ALA A 149 -11.13 0.21 11.53
N GLU A 150 -10.70 -0.27 10.36
CA GLU A 150 -10.80 -1.70 10.02
C GLU A 150 -9.92 -2.57 10.93
N LEU A 151 -8.69 -2.14 11.25
CA LEU A 151 -7.81 -2.85 12.17
C LEU A 151 -8.43 -2.93 13.58
N GLN A 152 -9.09 -1.87 14.05
CA GLN A 152 -9.80 -1.89 15.34
C GLN A 152 -10.93 -2.92 15.38
N ARG A 153 -11.62 -3.14 14.26
CA ARG A 153 -12.71 -4.13 14.17
C ARG A 153 -12.23 -5.58 14.30
N THR A 154 -10.93 -5.84 14.15
CA THR A 154 -10.37 -7.18 14.40
C THR A 154 -10.40 -7.56 15.88
N GLY A 155 -10.53 -6.58 16.79
CA GLY A 155 -10.43 -6.79 18.24
C GLY A 155 -8.99 -6.90 18.75
N ALA A 156 -8.00 -6.85 17.87
CA ALA A 156 -6.59 -6.87 18.25
C ALA A 156 -6.19 -5.59 19.00
N ARG A 157 -5.17 -5.71 19.86
CA ARG A 157 -4.46 -4.52 20.35
C ARG A 157 -3.68 -3.91 19.19
N LEU A 158 -3.71 -2.59 19.06
CA LEU A 158 -3.02 -1.89 17.97
C LEU A 158 -1.81 -1.12 18.51
N LEU A 159 -0.67 -1.27 17.84
CA LEU A 159 0.52 -0.46 18.05
C LEU A 159 0.87 0.23 16.71
N PHE A 160 0.63 1.53 16.65
CA PHE A 160 1.08 2.33 15.51
C PHE A 160 2.55 2.72 15.71
N VAL A 161 3.40 2.35 14.75
CA VAL A 161 4.81 2.72 14.72
C VAL A 161 4.97 3.90 13.76
N LEU A 162 5.74 4.92 14.14
CA LEU A 162 6.00 6.06 13.27
C LEU A 162 6.95 5.66 12.13
N THR A 163 6.73 6.23 10.94
CA THR A 163 7.58 5.97 9.77
C THR A 163 8.99 6.48 10.02
N THR A 164 9.98 5.66 9.67
CA THR A 164 11.39 6.05 9.74
C THR A 164 11.68 7.22 8.80
N PRO A 165 12.50 8.19 9.20
CA PRO A 165 12.81 9.34 8.35
C PRO A 165 13.51 8.90 7.08
N PHE A 166 13.11 9.48 5.94
CA PHE A 166 13.85 9.36 4.69
C PHE A 166 14.95 10.44 4.67
N LEU A 167 16.21 10.01 4.82
CA LEU A 167 17.35 10.92 4.90
C LEU A 167 17.85 11.29 3.50
N CYS A 168 17.57 12.53 3.08
CA CYS A 168 18.02 13.09 1.80
C CYS A 168 19.29 13.92 2.02
N SER A 169 20.45 13.26 1.94
CA SER A 169 21.82 13.80 2.01
C SER A 169 22.40 14.08 3.40
N ALA A 170 23.59 13.51 3.63
CA ALA A 170 24.38 13.64 4.86
C ALA A 170 24.77 15.08 5.24
N GLN A 171 24.60 16.07 4.35
CA GLN A 171 24.93 17.47 4.61
C GLN A 171 23.80 18.26 5.30
N LYS A 172 22.54 17.81 5.21
CA LYS A 172 21.38 18.53 5.77
C LYS A 172 20.88 17.96 7.10
N ASP A 173 21.18 16.69 7.36
CA ASP A 173 20.64 15.96 8.50
C ASP A 173 21.58 15.94 9.73
N ALA A 174 22.70 16.68 9.66
CA ALA A 174 23.75 16.71 10.69
C ALA A 174 23.88 18.06 11.44
N VAL A 175 22.78 18.83 11.56
CA VAL A 175 22.73 20.09 12.31
C VAL A 175 21.94 19.93 13.59
#